data_AF-M7WLY8-F1
#
_entry.id   AF-M7WLY8-F1
#
_cell.length_a   1.000
_cell.length_b   1.000
_cell.length_c   1.000
_cell.angle_alpha   90.00
_cell.angle_beta   90.00
_cell.angle_gamma   90.00
#
_symmetry.space_group_name_H-M   'P 1'
#
loop_
_entity.id
_entity.type
_entity.pdbx_description
1 polymer ?
#
loop_
_entity_poly.entity_id
_entity_poly.type
_entity_poly.pdbx_seq_one_letter_code
_entity_poly.pdbx_strand_id
1 'polypeptide(L)'
;MLVQLVLALQASLVVVEVLPLSGNSTSRATTLVAGLPAELPPQPTIPLSRGVLLVAALALALAALFSSPHSTNLGIALTTLSALVSQCMTRSWTRLAAIVPALAVPSAKNSSRPLSTFAAVPSPLAFPATMGSFSSAASQGRDDGAEILDSPSEWRAALSALPSLADLHDVLPTIFLAHGSPMLIHPPHLANARSGPLLSIQGPEGPLVAFLKDLGPLLMEKYTPRAIVVLSAHWETEGGGVVTDYGDKNPLLFDYYGFPKELYEVTFKSRGDKAIAQRVVQVLKEGGIESARLTNKLEPRGEDGRGFMGPGLDHGVFVPFKLMFKDEAPVPIIQVSIPSDLSPATQHALGAALSPLRREGILLIAGGLTVHTFRDFGSFSPAAAAEKYRVWEKAIVDAVAVKDPKARHRALFSLVHHPSFRSAHPREEHFVPLYVAQGAGETGNIEGREGARVVCGLWGSKTVVFGV
;
A
#
# COMPACT_ATOMS: atom_id res chain seq x y z
N MET A 1 16.03 16.66 17.08
CA MET A 1 15.24 15.88 18.05
C MET A 1 14.20 16.72 18.80
N LEU A 2 14.54 17.84 19.46
CA LEU A 2 13.55 18.64 20.22
C LEU A 2 12.44 19.26 19.35
N VAL A 3 12.75 19.69 18.13
CA VAL A 3 11.78 20.23 17.16
C VAL A 3 10.81 19.14 16.65
N GLN A 4 11.25 17.90 16.54
CA GLN A 4 10.38 16.77 16.16
C GLN A 4 9.45 16.32 17.30
N LEU A 5 9.85 16.53 18.55
CA LEU A 5 8.99 16.28 19.72
C LEU A 5 7.87 17.34 19.82
N VAL A 6 8.15 18.60 19.48
CA VAL A 6 7.16 19.69 19.47
C VAL A 6 6.12 19.51 18.35
N LEU A 7 6.55 19.05 17.16
CA LEU A 7 5.63 18.76 16.05
C LEU A 7 4.75 17.53 16.33
N ALA A 8 5.26 16.50 17.02
CA ALA A 8 4.47 15.34 17.42
C ALA A 8 3.41 15.66 18.50
N LEU A 9 3.69 16.63 19.37
CA LEU A 9 2.74 17.10 20.40
C LEU A 9 1.64 18.00 19.81
N GLN A 10 1.90 18.76 18.75
CA GLN A 10 0.85 19.53 18.04
C GLN A 10 -0.13 18.63 17.28
N ALA A 11 0.30 17.43 16.85
CA ALA A 11 -0.55 16.48 16.13
C ALA A 11 -1.51 15.67 17.04
N SER A 12 -1.39 15.78 18.37
CA SER A 12 -2.17 15.00 19.35
C SER A 12 -3.23 15.82 20.10
N LEU A 13 -3.39 17.11 19.78
CA LEU A 13 -4.48 17.93 20.32
C LEU A 13 -5.73 17.74 19.46
N VAL A 14 -6.56 16.78 19.87
CA VAL A 14 -7.98 16.75 19.51
C VAL A 14 -8.59 18.08 19.96
N VAL A 15 -9.08 18.85 18.98
CA VAL A 15 -9.90 20.03 19.20
C VAL A 15 -11.17 19.58 19.92
N VAL A 16 -11.25 19.80 21.23
CA VAL A 16 -12.53 19.90 21.92
C VAL A 16 -13.04 21.31 21.62
N GLU A 17 -13.88 21.42 20.60
CA GLU A 17 -14.56 22.65 20.25
C GLU A 17 -15.58 22.97 21.36
N VAL A 18 -15.23 23.90 22.24
CA VAL A 18 -16.17 24.52 23.18
C VAL A 18 -16.73 25.76 22.49
N LEU A 19 -17.99 25.68 22.07
CA LEU A 19 -18.76 26.83 21.58
C LEU A 19 -18.79 27.95 22.64
N PRO A 20 -18.43 29.20 22.30
CA PRO A 20 -18.70 30.33 23.18
C PRO A 20 -20.13 30.84 22.97
N LEU A 21 -20.99 30.62 23.97
CA LEU A 21 -22.19 31.44 24.15
C LEU A 21 -21.78 32.74 24.83
N SER A 22 -21.76 33.84 24.08
CA SER A 22 -21.81 35.19 24.64
C SER A 22 -22.68 36.10 23.77
N GLY A 23 -24.00 36.00 23.97
CA GLY A 23 -24.95 37.04 23.59
C GLY A 23 -25.17 37.97 24.78
N ASN A 24 -24.81 39.23 24.62
CA ASN A 24 -25.08 40.25 25.63
C ASN A 24 -26.53 40.74 25.52
N SER A 25 -27.14 40.96 26.68
CA SER A 25 -28.50 41.46 26.94
C SER A 25 -28.94 42.64 26.04
N THR A 26 -30.20 42.72 25.62
CA THR A 26 -31.25 43.41 26.40
C THR A 26 -32.64 43.10 25.83
N SER A 27 -33.56 42.56 26.65
CA SER A 27 -34.93 43.08 26.80
C SER A 27 -35.77 42.24 27.78
N ARG A 28 -36.34 42.99 28.72
CA ARG A 28 -37.54 42.80 29.57
C ARG A 28 -38.08 41.38 29.87
N ALA A 29 -38.14 41.15 31.17
CA ALA A 29 -38.92 40.16 31.89
C ALA A 29 -40.41 40.12 31.52
N THR A 30 -40.98 38.91 31.48
CA THR A 30 -42.34 38.65 31.98
C THR A 30 -42.43 37.22 32.53
N THR A 31 -43.01 37.14 33.71
CA THR A 31 -43.19 36.01 34.63
C THR A 31 -44.06 34.89 34.06
N LEU A 32 -43.71 33.62 34.31
CA LEU A 32 -44.69 32.61 34.72
C LEU A 32 -44.02 31.41 35.42
N VAL A 33 -44.59 31.09 36.58
CA VAL A 33 -44.20 30.04 37.54
C VAL A 33 -44.90 28.73 37.18
N ALA A 34 -44.20 27.58 37.28
CA ALA A 34 -44.61 26.38 38.02
C ALA A 34 -43.95 25.08 37.49
N GLY A 35 -43.42 24.25 38.42
CA GLY A 35 -43.36 22.79 38.28
C GLY A 35 -41.98 22.13 38.25
N LEU A 36 -41.39 21.86 39.42
CA LEU A 36 -40.38 20.81 39.65
C LEU A 36 -41.08 19.52 40.13
N PRO A 37 -40.53 18.33 39.82
CA PRO A 37 -39.69 17.60 40.78
C PRO A 37 -38.36 17.12 40.13
N ALA A 38 -37.20 17.36 40.73
CA ALA A 38 -36.50 16.57 41.78
C ALA A 38 -35.66 15.40 41.24
N GLU A 39 -34.34 15.53 41.47
CA GLU A 39 -33.25 14.53 41.50
C GLU A 39 -32.70 13.93 40.19
N LEU A 40 -31.50 14.41 39.79
CA LEU A 40 -30.58 13.74 38.87
C LEU A 40 -29.52 12.94 39.70
N PRO A 41 -29.13 11.73 39.26
CA PRO A 41 -28.18 10.87 39.98
C PRO A 41 -26.72 11.40 39.89
N PRO A 42 -25.83 10.97 40.80
CA PRO A 42 -24.45 11.45 40.85
C PRO A 42 -23.64 11.00 39.62
N GLN A 43 -22.94 11.94 39.00
CA GLN A 43 -22.02 11.69 37.89
C GLN A 43 -20.77 10.91 38.38
N PRO A 44 -20.24 9.95 37.59
CA PRO A 44 -19.07 9.18 37.99
C PRO A 44 -17.79 10.02 37.92
N THR A 45 -17.02 10.03 39.01
CA THR A 45 -15.65 10.53 39.04
C THR A 45 -14.73 9.58 38.29
N ILE A 46 -14.29 9.98 37.10
CA ILE A 46 -13.32 9.21 36.31
C ILE A 46 -11.92 9.44 36.93
N PRO A 47 -11.19 8.38 37.34
CA PRO A 47 -9.83 8.54 37.83
C PRO A 47 -8.90 8.85 36.66
N LEU A 48 -8.33 10.05 36.65
CA LEU A 48 -7.33 10.45 35.66
C LEU A 48 -6.11 9.53 35.75
N SER A 49 -5.70 8.95 34.62
CA SER A 49 -4.53 8.09 34.55
C SER A 49 -3.26 8.89 34.83
N ARG A 50 -2.22 8.23 35.39
CA ARG A 50 -0.95 8.87 35.77
C ARG A 50 -0.25 9.62 34.63
N GLY A 51 -0.55 9.27 33.38
CA GLY A 51 -0.06 9.97 32.19
C GLY A 51 -0.65 11.37 32.03
N VAL A 52 -1.93 11.58 32.39
CA VAL A 52 -2.58 12.89 32.26
C VAL A 52 -2.03 13.90 33.28
N LEU A 53 -1.73 13.44 34.49
CA LEU A 53 -1.05 14.25 35.52
C LEU A 53 0.37 14.67 35.09
N LEU A 54 1.09 13.79 34.40
CA LEU A 54 2.43 14.09 33.89
C LEU A 54 2.39 15.14 32.76
N VAL A 55 1.43 15.02 31.85
CA VAL A 55 1.22 15.99 30.76
C VAL A 55 0.78 17.34 31.30
N ALA A 56 -0.11 17.38 32.30
CA ALA A 56 -0.53 18.62 32.96
C ALA A 56 0.66 19.31 33.68
N ALA A 57 1.51 18.55 34.38
CA ALA A 57 2.69 19.10 35.04
C ALA A 57 3.73 19.66 34.04
N LEU A 58 3.93 18.98 32.91
CA LEU A 58 4.79 19.45 31.82
C LEU A 58 4.24 20.72 31.16
N ALA A 59 2.93 20.81 30.94
CA ALA A 59 2.28 22.00 30.39
C ALA A 59 2.41 23.21 31.32
N LEU A 60 2.24 23.03 32.64
CA LEU A 60 2.46 24.07 33.65
C LEU A 60 3.93 24.52 33.73
N ALA A 61 4.88 23.58 33.62
CA ALA A 61 6.30 23.91 33.60
C ALA A 61 6.70 24.69 32.34
N LEU A 62 6.15 24.32 31.17
CA LEU A 62 6.33 25.10 29.94
C LEU A 62 5.69 26.50 30.03
N ALA A 63 4.49 26.61 30.59
CA ALA A 63 3.83 27.91 30.78
C ALA A 63 4.66 28.84 31.70
N ALA A 64 5.27 28.31 32.75
CA ALA A 64 6.16 29.07 33.63
C ALA A 64 7.45 29.54 32.92
N LEU A 65 7.96 28.75 31.97
CA LEU A 65 9.17 29.08 31.19
C LEU A 65 8.94 30.23 30.18
N PHE A 66 7.72 30.35 29.64
CA PHE A 66 7.38 31.39 28.66
C PHE A 66 6.86 32.70 29.28
N SER A 67 6.63 32.74 30.60
CA SER A 67 5.95 33.87 31.24
C SER A 67 6.84 34.81 32.06
N SER A 68 8.17 34.60 32.16
CA SER A 68 9.01 35.48 32.98
C SER A 68 10.42 35.70 32.40
N PRO A 69 10.83 36.94 32.10
CA PRO A 69 12.10 37.22 31.44
C PRO A 69 13.23 37.53 32.44
N HIS A 70 13.39 36.83 33.57
CA HIS A 70 14.58 36.99 34.44
C HIS A 70 15.10 35.64 34.97
N SER A 71 16.42 35.44 34.86
CA SER A 71 17.15 34.16 34.90
C SER A 71 17.32 33.50 36.28
N THR A 72 16.64 33.96 37.32
CA THR A 72 16.77 33.41 38.69
C THR A 72 15.69 32.39 39.08
N ASN A 73 14.57 32.29 38.33
CA ASN A 73 13.48 31.33 38.61
C ASN A 73 13.59 29.98 37.87
N LEU A 74 14.53 29.86 36.92
CA LEU A 74 14.76 28.62 36.16
C LEU A 74 15.32 27.50 37.06
N GLY A 75 16.20 27.86 37.98
CA GLY A 75 16.85 26.91 38.89
C GLY A 75 15.86 26.24 39.84
N ILE A 76 14.91 26.99 40.39
CA ILE A 76 13.89 26.45 41.31
C ILE A 76 12.98 25.48 40.54
N ALA A 77 12.50 25.86 39.35
CA ALA A 77 11.62 25.02 38.52
C ALA A 77 12.26 23.68 38.14
N LEU A 78 13.54 23.69 37.73
CA LEU A 78 14.31 22.48 37.41
C LEU A 78 14.56 21.58 38.63
N THR A 79 14.74 22.18 39.82
CA THR A 79 14.95 21.42 41.06
C THR A 79 13.67 20.71 41.51
N THR A 80 12.51 21.38 41.41
CA THR A 80 11.20 20.74 41.65
C THR A 80 10.88 19.64 40.64
N LEU A 81 11.23 19.82 39.36
CA LEU A 81 11.00 18.80 38.33
C LEU A 81 11.87 17.55 38.56
N SER A 82 13.13 17.75 38.94
CA SER A 82 14.05 16.65 39.30
C SER A 82 13.56 15.88 40.54
N ALA A 83 13.06 16.57 41.56
CA ALA A 83 12.50 15.94 42.76
C ALA A 83 11.24 15.10 42.47
N LEU A 84 10.35 15.59 41.60
CA LEU A 84 9.14 14.86 41.18
C LEU A 84 9.47 13.62 40.33
N VAL A 85 10.41 13.74 39.40
CA VAL A 85 10.87 12.60 38.57
C VAL A 85 11.54 11.55 39.45
N SER A 86 12.35 11.96 40.43
CA SER A 86 13.03 11.06 41.37
C SER A 86 12.06 10.34 42.33
N GLN A 87 10.99 11.01 42.80
CA GLN A 87 9.91 10.37 43.57
C GLN A 87 9.07 9.38 42.74
N CYS A 88 8.88 9.64 41.44
CA CYS A 88 8.22 8.69 40.53
C CYS A 88 9.09 7.45 40.23
N MET A 89 10.40 7.63 40.10
CA MET A 89 11.34 6.53 39.80
C MET A 89 11.56 5.59 41.00
N THR A 90 11.65 6.12 42.22
CA THR A 90 11.94 5.33 43.44
C THR A 90 10.76 4.46 43.91
N ARG A 91 9.50 4.82 43.58
CA ARG A 91 8.32 3.98 43.89
C ARG A 91 8.04 2.88 42.86
N SER A 92 8.78 2.87 41.74
CA SER A 92 8.62 1.90 40.66
C SER A 92 9.50 0.65 40.82
N TRP A 93 10.49 0.69 41.73
CA TRP A 93 11.42 -0.42 41.98
C TRP A 93 11.03 -1.34 43.14
N THR A 94 10.02 -1.00 43.95
CA THR A 94 9.61 -1.80 45.13
C THR A 94 8.44 -2.76 44.86
N ARG A 95 7.97 -2.91 43.61
CA ARG A 95 6.88 -3.86 43.26
C ARG A 95 7.21 -4.89 42.17
N LEU A 96 8.47 -4.97 41.73
CA LEU A 96 8.94 -5.98 40.76
C LEU A 96 9.83 -7.08 41.40
N ALA A 97 9.97 -7.09 42.73
CA ALA A 97 10.75 -8.10 43.48
C ALA A 97 9.90 -9.22 44.11
N ALA A 98 8.64 -9.37 43.72
CA ALA A 98 7.79 -10.49 44.12
C ALA A 98 7.32 -11.22 42.86
N ILE A 99 7.52 -12.54 42.83
CA ILE A 99 7.26 -13.52 41.75
C ILE A 99 8.54 -13.89 40.98
N VAL A 100 9.40 -14.73 41.61
CA VAL A 100 9.98 -16.00 41.12
C VAL A 100 10.70 -16.64 42.34
N PRO A 101 10.40 -17.88 42.76
CA PRO A 101 11.09 -18.52 43.87
C PRO A 101 12.39 -19.23 43.45
N ALA A 102 13.31 -19.27 44.41
CA ALA A 102 14.66 -19.80 44.35
C ALA A 102 14.75 -21.33 44.28
N LEU A 103 15.81 -21.84 43.66
CA LEU A 103 16.47 -23.09 44.05
C LEU A 103 17.99 -22.89 44.03
N ALA A 104 18.61 -23.35 45.11
CA ALA A 104 19.98 -23.08 45.53
C ALA A 104 21.02 -24.08 44.98
N VAL A 105 22.28 -23.63 45.01
CA VAL A 105 23.59 -24.18 44.61
C VAL A 105 24.01 -25.45 45.42
N PRO A 106 25.09 -26.23 45.08
CA PRO A 106 26.52 -25.85 45.29
C PRO A 106 27.53 -26.37 44.21
N SER A 107 28.50 -25.56 43.73
CA SER A 107 29.90 -25.42 44.18
C SER A 107 30.94 -26.23 43.38
N ALA A 108 31.98 -25.55 42.81
CA ALA A 108 33.41 -25.83 43.08
C ALA A 108 34.41 -25.10 42.14
N LYS A 109 35.32 -24.34 42.78
CA LYS A 109 36.78 -24.21 42.58
C LYS A 109 37.39 -23.43 41.38
N ASN A 110 37.99 -22.28 41.76
CA ASN A 110 39.37 -21.78 41.53
C ASN A 110 40.12 -22.08 40.20
N SER A 111 40.56 -21.00 39.51
CA SER A 111 42.00 -20.59 39.52
C SER A 111 42.29 -19.26 38.77
N SER A 112 42.87 -18.33 39.52
CA SER A 112 43.78 -17.19 39.24
C SER A 112 44.35 -16.81 37.85
N ARG A 113 44.18 -15.49 37.54
CA ARG A 113 45.15 -14.43 37.07
C ARG A 113 45.81 -14.48 35.66
N PRO A 114 46.32 -13.35 35.11
CA PRO A 114 45.94 -11.94 35.26
C PRO A 114 45.87 -11.13 33.93
N LEU A 115 45.42 -9.87 34.05
CA LEU A 115 45.39 -8.81 33.05
C LEU A 115 46.78 -8.38 32.52
N SER A 116 46.87 -8.08 31.22
CA SER A 116 47.76 -7.04 30.70
C SER A 116 47.30 -6.45 29.36
N THR A 117 47.42 -5.12 29.30
CA THR A 117 47.78 -4.25 28.16
C THR A 117 46.75 -3.91 27.07
N PHE A 118 46.41 -2.62 27.07
CA PHE A 118 46.00 -1.77 25.96
C PHE A 118 46.79 -2.03 24.67
N ALA A 119 46.09 -2.12 23.53
CA ALA A 119 46.63 -1.80 22.21
C ALA A 119 45.52 -1.37 21.25
N ALA A 120 45.93 -0.51 20.32
CA ALA A 120 45.19 0.39 19.46
C ALA A 120 44.13 -0.22 18.52
N VAL A 121 43.15 0.62 18.19
CA VAL A 121 42.18 0.50 17.10
C VAL A 121 42.90 0.59 15.75
N PRO A 122 42.68 -0.33 14.80
CA PRO A 122 42.98 -0.08 13.39
C PRO A 122 41.73 0.38 12.61
N SER A 123 41.92 1.45 11.83
CA SER A 123 41.00 1.94 10.80
C SER A 123 40.66 0.89 9.74
N PRO A 124 39.53 1.02 9.03
CA PRO A 124 39.07 -0.02 8.11
C PRO A 124 39.90 -0.06 6.83
N LEU A 125 40.26 -1.28 6.43
CA LEU A 125 40.92 -1.61 5.18
C LEU A 125 40.05 -1.21 3.97
N ALA A 126 40.68 -0.51 3.03
CA ALA A 126 40.14 -0.23 1.71
C ALA A 126 40.02 -1.53 0.88
N PHE A 127 38.84 -1.78 0.31
CA PHE A 127 38.67 -2.82 -0.70
C PHE A 127 39.01 -2.25 -2.08
N PRO A 128 39.68 -3.01 -2.97
CA PRO A 128 40.01 -2.54 -4.31
C PRO A 128 38.74 -2.50 -5.18
N ALA A 129 38.58 -1.39 -5.91
CA ALA A 129 37.59 -1.26 -6.96
C ALA A 129 38.07 -1.98 -8.22
N THR A 130 37.54 -3.18 -8.48
CA THR A 130 37.55 -3.79 -9.80
C THR A 130 36.13 -3.76 -10.36
N MET A 131 35.91 -2.88 -11.35
CA MET A 131 34.72 -2.90 -12.20
C MET A 131 34.76 -4.18 -13.04
N GLY A 132 34.07 -5.22 -12.57
CA GLY A 132 33.68 -6.36 -13.39
C GLY A 132 32.38 -6.01 -14.12
N SER A 133 32.39 -6.13 -15.45
CA SER A 133 31.20 -6.00 -16.29
C SER A 133 30.14 -7.02 -15.84
N PHE A 134 28.94 -6.55 -15.50
CA PHE A 134 27.78 -7.43 -15.39
C PHE A 134 27.41 -7.91 -16.80
N SER A 135 27.88 -9.11 -17.15
CA SER A 135 27.31 -9.88 -18.25
C SER A 135 25.90 -10.28 -17.84
N SER A 136 24.92 -10.09 -18.73
CA SER A 136 23.56 -10.59 -18.57
C SER A 136 23.59 -12.12 -18.53
N ALA A 137 23.75 -12.69 -17.35
CA ALA A 137 23.49 -14.10 -17.16
C ALA A 137 21.98 -14.29 -17.34
N ALA A 138 21.60 -14.84 -18.49
CA ALA A 138 20.30 -15.46 -18.65
C ALA A 138 20.10 -16.41 -17.45
N SER A 139 18.94 -16.33 -16.81
CA SER A 139 18.55 -17.26 -15.76
C SER A 139 18.76 -18.68 -16.29
N GLN A 140 19.72 -19.41 -15.75
CA GLN A 140 19.67 -20.87 -15.81
C GLN A 140 18.55 -21.27 -14.84
N GLY A 141 17.31 -21.10 -15.29
CA GLY A 141 16.10 -21.38 -14.54
C GLY A 141 16.03 -22.84 -14.16
N ARG A 142 15.70 -23.12 -12.90
CA ARG A 142 15.15 -24.42 -12.53
C ARG A 142 13.74 -24.45 -13.11
N ASP A 143 13.45 -25.36 -14.03
CA ASP A 143 12.11 -25.55 -14.59
C ASP A 143 11.18 -26.20 -13.54
N ASP A 144 10.77 -25.40 -12.54
CA ASP A 144 9.86 -25.80 -11.47
C ASP A 144 8.43 -25.29 -11.69
N GLY A 145 8.19 -24.62 -12.81
CA GLY A 145 6.89 -24.05 -13.20
C GLY A 145 6.49 -22.77 -12.44
N ALA A 146 7.34 -22.24 -11.55
CA ALA A 146 7.08 -20.97 -10.86
C ALA A 146 7.44 -19.74 -11.72
N GLU A 147 8.43 -19.89 -12.61
CA GLU A 147 8.94 -18.88 -13.53
C GLU A 147 8.63 -19.34 -14.97
N ILE A 148 7.45 -18.95 -15.46
CA ILE A 148 7.06 -19.15 -16.87
C ILE A 148 7.07 -17.81 -17.59
N LEU A 149 7.41 -17.77 -18.88
CA LEU A 149 7.33 -16.52 -19.66
C LEU A 149 8.11 -15.36 -19.01
N ASP A 150 9.34 -15.63 -18.58
CA ASP A 150 10.19 -14.71 -17.81
C ASP A 150 11.30 -14.06 -18.68
N SER A 151 11.29 -14.33 -20.00
CA SER A 151 12.20 -13.76 -20.98
C SER A 151 11.49 -12.97 -22.11
N PRO A 152 12.15 -11.95 -22.72
CA PRO A 152 11.52 -11.10 -23.74
C PRO A 152 10.90 -11.82 -24.93
N SER A 153 11.53 -12.89 -25.39
CA SER A 153 11.00 -13.72 -26.45
C SER A 153 9.68 -14.39 -26.06
N GLU A 154 9.58 -14.88 -24.83
CA GLU A 154 8.44 -15.68 -24.40
C GLU A 154 7.21 -14.84 -24.12
N TRP A 155 7.33 -13.73 -23.36
CA TRP A 155 6.16 -12.88 -23.13
C TRP A 155 5.70 -12.19 -24.41
N ARG A 156 6.60 -11.83 -25.33
CA ARG A 156 6.19 -11.29 -26.65
C ARG A 156 5.42 -12.32 -27.47
N ALA A 157 5.84 -13.58 -27.45
CA ALA A 157 5.09 -14.67 -28.08
C ALA A 157 3.71 -14.85 -27.41
N ALA A 158 3.64 -14.83 -26.08
CA ALA A 158 2.39 -14.94 -25.34
C ALA A 158 1.43 -13.77 -25.62
N LEU A 159 1.93 -12.54 -25.67
CA LEU A 159 1.15 -11.35 -26.01
C LEU A 159 0.68 -11.36 -27.48
N SER A 160 1.54 -11.81 -28.40
CA SER A 160 1.16 -11.97 -29.81
C SER A 160 0.03 -12.97 -29.98
N ALA A 161 0.08 -14.08 -29.24
CA ALA A 161 -0.90 -15.16 -29.23
C ALA A 161 -2.23 -14.83 -28.50
N LEU A 162 -2.37 -13.63 -27.94
CA LEU A 162 -3.66 -13.15 -27.46
C LEU A 162 -4.63 -13.00 -28.63
N PRO A 163 -5.91 -13.40 -28.47
CA PRO A 163 -6.92 -13.29 -29.51
C PRO A 163 -7.09 -11.83 -29.98
N SER A 164 -7.46 -11.63 -31.24
CA SER A 164 -7.83 -10.30 -31.73
C SER A 164 -9.16 -9.85 -31.11
N LEU A 165 -9.48 -8.55 -31.19
CA LEU A 165 -10.79 -8.06 -30.76
C LEU A 165 -11.96 -8.76 -31.49
N ALA A 166 -11.76 -9.09 -32.77
CA ALA A 166 -12.75 -9.82 -33.56
C ALA A 166 -12.96 -11.26 -33.05
N ASP A 167 -11.89 -11.96 -32.68
CA ASP A 167 -11.96 -13.30 -32.06
C ASP A 167 -12.67 -13.25 -30.69
N LEU A 168 -12.58 -12.11 -30.00
CA LEU A 168 -13.30 -11.84 -28.75
C LEU A 168 -14.73 -11.33 -28.97
N HIS A 169 -15.15 -11.17 -30.23
CA HIS A 169 -16.39 -10.52 -30.67
C HIS A 169 -16.67 -9.19 -29.96
N ASP A 170 -15.72 -8.27 -30.08
CA ASP A 170 -15.82 -6.89 -29.59
C ASP A 170 -15.99 -6.78 -28.07
N VAL A 171 -15.54 -7.80 -27.33
CA VAL A 171 -15.49 -7.79 -25.87
C VAL A 171 -14.05 -7.75 -25.43
N LEU A 172 -13.62 -6.62 -24.87
CA LEU A 172 -12.25 -6.47 -24.42
C LEU A 172 -11.89 -7.46 -23.32
N PRO A 173 -10.63 -7.94 -23.24
CA PRO A 173 -10.17 -8.71 -22.10
C PRO A 173 -10.00 -7.82 -20.87
N THR A 174 -9.74 -8.45 -19.73
CA THR A 174 -9.38 -7.75 -18.48
C THR A 174 -8.01 -8.20 -18.02
N ILE A 175 -7.28 -7.30 -17.36
CA ILE A 175 -5.87 -7.52 -17.06
C ILE A 175 -5.62 -7.34 -15.57
N PHE A 176 -5.10 -8.38 -14.91
CA PHE A 176 -4.35 -8.20 -13.67
C PHE A 176 -2.92 -7.83 -14.04
N LEU A 177 -2.51 -6.61 -13.72
CA LEU A 177 -1.20 -6.06 -14.07
C LEU A 177 -0.30 -6.00 -12.85
N ALA A 178 0.89 -6.57 -12.95
CA ALA A 178 1.95 -6.31 -11.98
C ALA A 178 2.46 -4.87 -12.14
N HIS A 179 2.05 -3.95 -11.28
CA HIS A 179 2.38 -2.53 -11.45
C HIS A 179 3.83 -2.19 -11.10
N GLY A 180 4.50 -3.05 -10.33
CA GLY A 180 5.86 -2.87 -9.82
C GLY A 180 6.06 -1.70 -8.84
N SER A 181 7.33 -1.46 -8.52
CA SER A 181 7.78 -0.43 -7.58
C SER A 181 7.97 0.94 -8.27
N PRO A 182 7.93 2.07 -7.52
CA PRO A 182 8.43 3.36 -8.01
C PRO A 182 9.85 3.31 -8.59
N MET A 183 10.65 2.30 -8.20
CA MET A 183 12.00 2.08 -8.73
C MET A 183 12.05 1.83 -10.24
N LEU A 184 10.95 1.42 -10.86
CA LEU A 184 10.86 1.15 -12.31
C LEU A 184 11.22 2.36 -13.18
N ILE A 185 10.95 3.58 -12.69
CA ILE A 185 11.20 4.84 -13.40
C ILE A 185 12.35 5.64 -12.76
N HIS A 186 13.10 5.01 -11.85
CA HIS A 186 14.23 5.64 -11.20
C HIS A 186 15.37 5.89 -12.19
N PRO A 187 16.07 7.04 -12.13
CA PRO A 187 17.27 7.22 -12.91
C PRO A 187 18.29 6.10 -12.59
N PRO A 188 18.76 5.32 -13.59
CA PRO A 188 19.62 4.16 -13.34
C PRO A 188 20.87 4.51 -12.52
N HIS A 189 21.47 5.66 -12.79
CA HIS A 189 22.68 6.14 -12.11
C HIS A 189 22.47 6.49 -10.62
N LEU A 190 21.24 6.60 -10.15
CA LEU A 190 20.91 6.87 -8.75
C LEU A 190 20.46 5.59 -8.01
N ALA A 191 20.19 4.49 -8.71
CA ALA A 191 19.71 3.26 -8.10
C ALA A 191 20.81 2.66 -7.22
N ASN A 192 20.54 2.49 -5.92
CA ASN A 192 21.54 1.99 -4.98
C ASN A 192 21.36 0.48 -4.70
N ALA A 193 22.46 -0.17 -4.30
CA ALA A 193 22.52 -1.61 -4.08
C ALA A 193 21.64 -2.14 -2.92
N ARG A 194 21.09 -1.26 -2.06
CA ARG A 194 20.26 -1.71 -0.91
C ARG A 194 18.92 -2.30 -1.33
N SER A 195 18.48 -2.04 -2.55
CA SER A 195 17.26 -2.62 -3.14
C SER A 195 17.54 -3.87 -3.99
N GLY A 196 18.73 -4.49 -3.88
CA GLY A 196 19.26 -5.52 -4.79
C GLY A 196 18.25 -6.52 -5.35
N PRO A 197 17.67 -7.43 -4.53
CA PRO A 197 16.67 -8.39 -5.00
C PRO A 197 15.48 -7.76 -5.76
N LEU A 198 14.90 -6.68 -5.24
CA LEU A 198 13.80 -5.97 -5.91
C LEU A 198 14.21 -5.41 -7.27
N LEU A 199 15.42 -4.83 -7.37
CA LEU A 199 15.91 -4.24 -8.61
C LEU A 199 16.12 -5.27 -9.72
N SER A 200 16.33 -6.55 -9.38
CA SER A 200 16.53 -7.61 -10.38
C SER A 200 15.31 -7.82 -11.30
N ILE A 201 14.10 -7.54 -10.80
CA ILE A 201 12.86 -7.64 -11.57
C ILE A 201 12.25 -6.25 -11.82
N GLN A 202 12.17 -5.43 -10.77
CA GLN A 202 11.43 -4.17 -10.73
C GLN A 202 12.34 -2.92 -10.68
N GLY A 203 13.61 -3.07 -11.04
CA GLY A 203 14.52 -1.93 -11.21
C GLY A 203 14.34 -1.23 -12.56
N PRO A 204 14.99 -0.07 -12.77
CA PRO A 204 14.85 0.70 -14.01
C PRO A 204 15.42 0.01 -15.25
N GLU A 205 16.31 -0.98 -15.03
CA GLU A 205 16.85 -1.86 -16.06
C GLU A 205 16.31 -3.29 -15.94
N GLY A 206 15.35 -3.52 -15.05
CA GLY A 206 14.75 -4.82 -14.81
C GLY A 206 13.82 -5.26 -15.95
N PRO A 207 13.57 -6.58 -16.08
CA PRO A 207 12.72 -7.14 -17.13
C PRO A 207 11.26 -6.62 -17.09
N LEU A 208 10.75 -6.22 -15.92
CA LEU A 208 9.40 -5.65 -15.82
C LEU A 208 9.27 -4.35 -16.63
N VAL A 209 10.32 -3.53 -16.69
CA VAL A 209 10.35 -2.32 -17.53
C VAL A 209 10.21 -2.67 -19.01
N ALA A 210 10.92 -3.71 -19.47
CA ALA A 210 10.83 -4.17 -20.85
C ALA A 210 9.44 -4.71 -21.18
N PHE A 211 8.87 -5.53 -20.28
CA PHE A 211 7.51 -6.05 -20.44
C PHE A 211 6.47 -4.92 -20.54
N LEU A 212 6.50 -3.94 -19.64
CA LEU A 212 5.55 -2.81 -19.66
C LEU A 212 5.66 -1.97 -20.94
N LYS A 213 6.88 -1.77 -21.45
CA LYS A 213 7.12 -1.08 -22.74
C LYS A 213 6.59 -1.85 -23.94
N ASP A 214 6.54 -3.19 -23.87
CA ASP A 214 5.95 -4.04 -24.91
C ASP A 214 4.41 -4.10 -24.77
N LEU A 215 3.89 -4.17 -23.53
CA LEU A 215 2.47 -4.36 -23.24
C LEU A 215 1.62 -3.17 -23.70
N GLY A 216 2.01 -1.95 -23.33
CA GLY A 216 1.22 -0.74 -23.61
C GLY A 216 0.86 -0.55 -25.09
N PRO A 217 1.86 -0.48 -25.99
CA PRO A 217 1.63 -0.36 -27.43
C PRO A 217 0.79 -1.51 -27.99
N LEU A 218 1.05 -2.75 -27.55
CA LEU A 218 0.31 -3.92 -28.01
C LEU A 218 -1.17 -3.87 -27.64
N LEU A 219 -1.50 -3.42 -26.42
CA LEU A 219 -2.91 -3.26 -26.01
C LEU A 219 -3.62 -2.19 -26.84
N MET A 220 -2.94 -1.09 -27.19
CA MET A 220 -3.53 -0.06 -28.03
C MET A 220 -3.74 -0.53 -29.46
N GLU A 221 -2.75 -1.21 -30.03
CA GLU A 221 -2.80 -1.73 -31.40
C GLU A 221 -3.84 -2.85 -31.54
N LYS A 222 -3.81 -3.85 -30.67
CA LYS A 222 -4.65 -5.05 -30.78
C LYS A 222 -6.12 -4.79 -30.45
N TYR A 223 -6.38 -3.83 -29.55
CA TYR A 223 -7.71 -3.65 -28.97
C TYR A 223 -8.33 -2.26 -29.14
N THR A 224 -7.53 -1.23 -29.46
CA THR A 224 -7.99 0.16 -29.68
C THR A 224 -9.07 0.61 -28.67
N PRO A 225 -8.82 0.52 -27.36
CA PRO A 225 -9.85 0.85 -26.38
C PRO A 225 -10.20 2.34 -26.43
N ARG A 226 -11.43 2.68 -26.06
CA ARG A 226 -11.90 4.07 -25.97
C ARG A 226 -11.45 4.77 -24.70
N ALA A 227 -11.22 4.01 -23.63
CA ALA A 227 -10.64 4.45 -22.37
C ALA A 227 -10.10 3.26 -21.56
N ILE A 228 -9.34 3.57 -20.51
CA ILE A 228 -8.87 2.61 -19.52
C ILE A 228 -9.56 2.92 -18.18
N VAL A 229 -10.21 1.91 -17.61
CA VAL A 229 -10.64 1.93 -16.20
C VAL A 229 -9.65 1.11 -15.41
N VAL A 230 -8.99 1.74 -14.43
CA VAL A 230 -7.91 1.15 -13.66
C VAL A 230 -8.27 1.07 -12.18
N LEU A 231 -7.98 -0.07 -11.56
CA LEU A 231 -8.15 -0.32 -10.13
C LEU A 231 -6.78 -0.60 -9.54
N SER A 232 -6.35 0.16 -8.54
CA SER A 232 -5.02 0.02 -7.94
C SER A 232 -5.13 -0.52 -6.53
N ALA A 233 -4.21 -1.41 -6.14
CA ALA A 233 -4.03 -1.85 -4.76
C ALA A 233 -3.87 -0.66 -3.77
N HIS A 234 -3.33 0.46 -4.25
CA HIS A 234 -3.07 1.67 -3.47
C HIS A 234 -4.28 2.58 -3.28
N TRP A 235 -5.49 2.16 -3.66
CA TRP A 235 -6.68 2.95 -3.39
C TRP A 235 -7.84 2.11 -2.88
N GLU A 236 -7.94 2.05 -1.57
CA GLU A 236 -8.97 1.32 -0.85
C GLU A 236 -9.98 2.29 -0.24
N THR A 237 -11.26 1.99 -0.36
CA THR A 237 -12.32 2.73 0.31
C THR A 237 -13.36 1.78 0.90
N GLU A 238 -14.09 2.25 1.92
CA GLU A 238 -15.21 1.50 2.48
C GLU A 238 -16.28 1.24 1.40
N GLY A 239 -16.61 -0.02 1.17
CA GLY A 239 -17.52 -0.47 0.10
C GLY A 239 -16.93 -0.43 -1.32
N GLY A 240 -15.81 0.28 -1.55
CA GLY A 240 -15.20 0.44 -2.88
C GLY A 240 -16.01 1.33 -3.82
N GLY A 241 -15.62 1.37 -5.09
CA GLY A 241 -16.42 2.01 -6.16
C GLY A 241 -16.37 3.54 -6.21
N VAL A 242 -15.45 4.20 -5.50
CA VAL A 242 -15.18 5.63 -5.70
C VAL A 242 -14.43 5.82 -7.02
N VAL A 243 -14.94 6.68 -7.89
CA VAL A 243 -14.50 6.84 -9.30
C VAL A 243 -13.96 8.25 -9.54
N THR A 244 -12.81 8.41 -10.17
CA THR A 244 -12.22 9.72 -10.44
C THR A 244 -12.96 10.51 -11.52
N ASP A 245 -13.19 11.81 -11.28
CA ASP A 245 -13.63 12.82 -12.25
C ASP A 245 -12.72 14.05 -12.16
N TYR A 246 -11.46 13.91 -12.57
CA TYR A 246 -10.46 15.00 -12.51
C TYR A 246 -10.46 15.91 -13.76
N GLY A 247 -11.44 15.76 -14.67
CA GLY A 247 -11.53 16.52 -15.92
C GLY A 247 -10.39 16.20 -16.90
N ASP A 248 -9.94 17.21 -17.64
CA ASP A 248 -8.99 17.03 -18.75
C ASP A 248 -7.53 16.76 -18.32
N LYS A 249 -7.25 16.82 -17.02
CA LYS A 249 -5.91 16.60 -16.47
C LYS A 249 -5.97 15.83 -15.15
N ASN A 250 -5.63 14.56 -15.20
CA ASN A 250 -5.47 13.76 -13.99
C ASN A 250 -4.19 14.22 -13.25
N PRO A 251 -4.29 14.62 -11.97
CA PRO A 251 -3.12 14.82 -11.13
C PRO A 251 -2.41 13.49 -10.85
N LEU A 252 -1.13 13.56 -10.47
CA LEU A 252 -0.37 12.42 -9.96
C LEU A 252 -0.30 12.50 -8.44
N LEU A 253 -0.51 11.37 -7.77
CA LEU A 253 -0.36 11.22 -6.34
C LEU A 253 0.88 10.36 -6.04
N PHE A 254 1.92 10.99 -5.53
CA PHE A 254 3.15 10.32 -5.11
C PHE A 254 2.96 9.67 -3.73
N ASP A 255 2.30 8.53 -3.69
CA ASP A 255 1.96 7.74 -2.49
C ASP A 255 3.14 6.90 -1.96
N TYR A 256 4.35 7.45 -2.07
CA TYR A 256 5.59 6.85 -1.58
C TYR A 256 6.53 7.93 -1.03
N TYR A 257 7.37 7.55 -0.05
CA TYR A 257 8.31 8.45 0.60
C TYR A 257 9.70 7.81 0.72
N GLY A 258 10.73 8.63 0.97
CA GLY A 258 12.10 8.16 1.18
C GLY A 258 12.90 7.90 -0.10
N PHE A 259 12.39 8.35 -1.24
CA PHE A 259 13.06 8.27 -2.54
C PHE A 259 13.81 9.57 -2.89
N PRO A 260 14.74 9.54 -3.87
CA PRO A 260 15.38 10.75 -4.39
C PRO A 260 14.37 11.73 -5.02
N LYS A 261 14.74 13.02 -5.04
CA LYS A 261 13.89 14.12 -5.52
C LYS A 261 13.37 13.89 -6.94
N GLU A 262 14.19 13.28 -7.78
CA GLU A 262 13.93 12.97 -9.18
C GLU A 262 12.66 12.12 -9.36
N LEU A 263 12.36 11.23 -8.42
CA LEU A 263 11.13 10.42 -8.46
C LEU A 263 9.85 11.22 -8.13
N TYR A 264 9.97 12.42 -7.56
CA TYR A 264 8.86 13.33 -7.29
C TYR A 264 8.68 14.39 -8.37
N GLU A 265 9.62 14.48 -9.31
CA GLU A 265 9.58 15.41 -10.46
C GLU A 265 9.09 14.72 -11.75
N VAL A 266 8.82 13.41 -11.67
CA VAL A 266 8.26 12.64 -12.78
C VAL A 266 6.93 13.23 -13.23
N THR A 267 6.76 13.34 -14.54
CA THR A 267 5.48 13.73 -15.14
C THR A 267 4.94 12.62 -16.02
N PHE A 268 3.62 12.51 -16.04
CA PHE A 268 2.85 11.66 -16.92
C PHE A 268 1.52 12.36 -17.18
N LYS A 269 1.24 12.67 -18.45
CA LYS A 269 0.01 13.36 -18.86
C LYS A 269 -1.10 12.35 -19.09
N SER A 270 -2.26 12.61 -18.51
CA SER A 270 -3.48 11.88 -18.86
C SER A 270 -4.70 12.74 -18.57
N ARG A 271 -5.82 12.37 -19.19
CA ARG A 271 -7.13 13.01 -19.02
C ARG A 271 -8.12 12.01 -18.46
N GLY A 272 -9.11 12.48 -17.72
CA GLY A 272 -10.33 11.73 -17.44
C GLY A 272 -11.33 11.83 -18.60
N ASP A 273 -12.49 11.20 -18.43
CA ASP A 273 -13.67 11.41 -19.26
C ASP A 273 -14.88 11.31 -18.35
N LYS A 274 -15.60 12.43 -18.21
CA LYS A 274 -16.71 12.53 -17.26
C LYS A 274 -17.88 11.63 -17.64
N ALA A 275 -18.17 11.46 -18.93
CA ALA A 275 -19.27 10.60 -19.37
C ALA A 275 -18.94 9.13 -19.10
N ILE A 276 -17.69 8.72 -19.33
CA ILE A 276 -17.22 7.37 -18.99
C ILE A 276 -17.20 7.17 -17.48
N ALA A 277 -16.72 8.14 -16.69
CA ALA A 277 -16.73 8.04 -15.24
C ALA A 277 -18.16 7.91 -14.68
N GLN A 278 -19.12 8.66 -15.22
CA GLN A 278 -20.55 8.50 -14.87
C GLN A 278 -21.08 7.12 -15.24
N ARG A 279 -20.70 6.60 -16.42
CA ARG A 279 -21.09 5.25 -16.84
C ARG A 279 -20.50 4.18 -15.93
N VAL A 280 -19.25 4.33 -15.47
CA VAL A 280 -18.61 3.45 -14.47
C VAL A 280 -19.42 3.44 -13.18
N VAL A 281 -19.78 4.61 -12.64
CA VAL A 281 -20.63 4.68 -11.44
C VAL A 281 -21.98 3.99 -11.66
N GLN A 282 -22.58 4.16 -12.84
CA GLN A 282 -23.86 3.54 -13.18
C GLN A 282 -23.77 2.00 -13.16
N VAL A 283 -22.81 1.40 -13.87
CA VAL A 283 -22.68 -0.08 -13.90
C VAL A 283 -22.34 -0.65 -12.53
N LEU A 284 -21.56 0.07 -11.73
CA LEU A 284 -21.24 -0.34 -10.37
C LEU A 284 -22.51 -0.41 -9.50
N LYS A 285 -23.39 0.59 -9.57
CA LYS A 285 -24.68 0.56 -8.87
C LYS A 285 -25.61 -0.51 -9.41
N GLU A 286 -25.70 -0.69 -10.73
CA GLU A 286 -26.47 -1.77 -11.35
C GLU A 286 -25.98 -3.16 -10.89
N GLY A 287 -24.68 -3.29 -10.61
CA GLY A 287 -24.06 -4.48 -10.04
C GLY A 287 -24.08 -4.57 -8.51
N GLY A 288 -24.81 -3.69 -7.81
CA GLY A 288 -25.00 -3.73 -6.35
C GLY A 288 -23.93 -3.03 -5.51
N ILE A 289 -23.02 -2.25 -6.12
CA ILE A 289 -22.02 -1.44 -5.42
C ILE A 289 -22.63 -0.06 -5.09
N GLU A 290 -23.46 -0.01 -4.05
CA GLU A 290 -24.23 1.19 -3.68
C GLU A 290 -23.35 2.39 -3.28
N SER A 291 -22.14 2.14 -2.79
CA SER A 291 -21.15 3.17 -2.44
C SER A 291 -20.62 3.94 -3.65
N ALA A 292 -20.88 3.48 -4.88
CA ALA A 292 -20.28 4.03 -6.07
C ALA A 292 -20.65 5.50 -6.29
N ARG A 293 -19.62 6.34 -6.47
CA ARG A 293 -19.76 7.78 -6.66
C ARG A 293 -18.55 8.37 -7.36
N LEU A 294 -18.74 9.53 -7.99
CA LEU A 294 -17.64 10.33 -8.50
C LEU A 294 -16.88 11.02 -7.36
N THR A 295 -15.60 11.29 -7.58
CA THR A 295 -14.78 12.18 -6.76
C THR A 295 -13.85 13.02 -7.62
N ASN A 296 -13.71 14.29 -7.26
CA ASN A 296 -12.72 15.20 -7.80
C ASN A 296 -11.86 15.84 -6.69
N LYS A 297 -11.94 15.30 -5.48
CA LYS A 297 -11.38 15.90 -4.26
C LYS A 297 -10.34 14.98 -3.61
N LEU A 298 -9.83 15.45 -2.47
CA LEU A 298 -9.01 14.68 -1.55
C LEU A 298 -9.83 13.48 -1.03
N GLU A 299 -9.40 12.27 -1.38
CA GLU A 299 -9.90 11.02 -0.80
C GLU A 299 -8.78 10.36 0.01
N PRO A 300 -9.10 9.69 1.13
CA PRO A 300 -8.15 8.78 1.75
C PRO A 300 -7.86 7.61 0.80
N ARG A 301 -6.60 7.19 0.72
CA ARG A 301 -6.17 6.08 -0.14
C ARG A 301 -6.21 4.71 0.54
N GLY A 302 -6.60 4.66 1.81
CA GLY A 302 -6.55 3.46 2.63
C GLY A 302 -5.18 3.27 3.28
N GLU A 303 -5.01 2.11 3.89
CA GLU A 303 -3.84 1.79 4.70
C GLU A 303 -2.59 1.49 3.84
N ASP A 304 -2.72 0.85 2.67
CA ASP A 304 -1.55 0.62 1.80
C ASP A 304 -1.18 1.84 0.96
N GLY A 305 -2.16 2.71 0.68
CA GLY A 305 -1.91 4.11 0.35
C GLY A 305 -1.32 4.92 1.51
N ARG A 306 -0.82 4.28 2.58
CA ARG A 306 -0.11 4.81 3.77
C ARG A 306 -0.69 6.08 4.39
N GLY A 307 -2.01 6.25 4.34
CA GLY A 307 -2.67 7.46 4.84
C GLY A 307 -2.37 8.72 4.01
N PHE A 308 -1.86 8.58 2.78
CA PHE A 308 -1.86 9.68 1.83
C PHE A 308 -3.32 10.08 1.52
N MET A 309 -3.55 11.38 1.48
CA MET A 309 -4.80 11.98 1.01
C MET A 309 -4.45 12.87 -0.16
N GLY A 310 -5.12 12.67 -1.29
CA GLY A 310 -4.73 13.35 -2.51
C GLY A 310 -5.70 13.08 -3.65
N PRO A 311 -6.04 14.07 -4.48
CA PRO A 311 -6.51 13.76 -5.81
C PRO A 311 -5.33 13.20 -6.62
N GLY A 312 -5.60 12.24 -7.49
CA GLY A 312 -4.66 11.81 -8.52
C GLY A 312 -4.51 10.31 -8.64
N LEU A 313 -3.81 9.94 -9.70
CA LEU A 313 -3.41 8.57 -9.96
C LEU A 313 -2.24 8.24 -9.03
N ASP A 314 -2.35 7.16 -8.26
CA ASP A 314 -1.23 6.66 -7.44
C ASP A 314 -0.13 6.02 -8.30
N HIS A 315 1.00 5.71 -7.68
CA HIS A 315 2.15 5.15 -8.40
C HIS A 315 1.87 3.80 -9.05
N GLY A 316 0.98 2.99 -8.46
CA GLY A 316 0.51 1.73 -9.06
C GLY A 316 -0.22 1.94 -10.39
N VAL A 317 -0.59 3.18 -10.72
CA VAL A 317 -1.14 3.58 -12.01
C VAL A 317 -0.12 4.33 -12.86
N PHE A 318 0.39 5.47 -12.39
CA PHE A 318 1.17 6.36 -13.28
C PHE A 318 2.57 5.84 -13.60
N VAL A 319 3.19 5.03 -12.72
CA VAL A 319 4.52 4.46 -12.97
C VAL A 319 4.49 3.46 -14.11
N PRO A 320 3.68 2.38 -14.06
CA PRO A 320 3.61 1.44 -15.19
C PRO A 320 3.05 2.11 -16.44
N PHE A 321 2.12 3.05 -16.32
CA PHE A 321 1.53 3.70 -17.49
C PHE A 321 2.49 4.64 -18.18
N LYS A 322 3.40 5.29 -17.44
CA LYS A 322 4.52 6.04 -18.04
C LYS A 322 5.44 5.13 -18.86
N LEU A 323 5.62 3.88 -18.45
CA LEU A 323 6.41 2.92 -19.23
C LEU A 323 5.65 2.38 -20.45
N MET A 324 4.35 2.12 -20.29
CA MET A 324 3.46 1.65 -21.36
C MET A 324 3.22 2.71 -22.44
N PHE A 325 3.08 3.98 -22.06
CA PHE A 325 2.61 5.06 -22.93
C PHE A 325 3.58 6.26 -23.03
N LYS A 326 4.78 6.15 -22.47
CA LYS A 326 5.78 7.22 -22.41
C LYS A 326 5.26 8.42 -21.62
N ASP A 327 5.20 9.62 -22.19
CA ASP A 327 4.87 10.83 -21.45
C ASP A 327 3.37 11.13 -21.38
N GLU A 328 2.54 10.48 -22.21
CA GLU A 328 1.11 10.78 -22.31
C GLU A 328 0.25 9.56 -22.63
N ALA A 329 -0.85 9.39 -21.89
CA ALA A 329 -1.83 8.35 -22.16
C ALA A 329 -2.61 8.66 -23.46
N PRO A 330 -2.74 7.71 -24.39
CA PRO A 330 -3.45 7.94 -25.66
C PRO A 330 -4.97 8.09 -25.45
N VAL A 331 -5.51 7.48 -24.41
CA VAL A 331 -6.94 7.41 -24.11
C VAL A 331 -7.22 7.93 -22.68
N PRO A 332 -8.48 8.31 -22.37
CA PRO A 332 -8.83 8.69 -21.01
C PRO A 332 -8.54 7.58 -20.00
N ILE A 333 -8.11 7.97 -18.80
CA ILE A 333 -7.89 7.08 -17.66
C ILE A 333 -8.84 7.48 -16.55
N ILE A 334 -9.62 6.50 -16.09
CA ILE A 334 -10.53 6.63 -14.97
C ILE A 334 -10.08 5.63 -13.91
N GLN A 335 -9.80 6.10 -12.71
CA GLN A 335 -9.43 5.23 -11.61
C GLN A 335 -10.64 4.92 -10.72
N VAL A 336 -10.74 3.67 -10.26
CA VAL A 336 -11.77 3.20 -9.32
C VAL A 336 -11.10 2.59 -8.08
N SER A 337 -11.59 2.95 -6.89
CA SER A 337 -11.10 2.38 -5.63
C SER A 337 -11.62 0.96 -5.41
N ILE A 338 -10.83 0.11 -4.76
CA ILE A 338 -11.22 -1.23 -4.33
C ILE A 338 -11.85 -1.24 -2.92
N PRO A 339 -12.68 -2.24 -2.56
CA PRO A 339 -13.18 -2.44 -1.20
C PRO A 339 -12.05 -2.63 -0.18
N SER A 340 -12.08 -1.89 0.92
CA SER A 340 -11.07 -1.98 1.99
C SER A 340 -11.19 -3.22 2.89
N ASP A 341 -12.17 -4.09 2.67
CA ASP A 341 -12.29 -5.37 3.39
C ASP A 341 -11.35 -6.45 2.82
N LEU A 342 -10.76 -6.19 1.65
CA LEU A 342 -9.81 -7.04 0.94
C LEU A 342 -10.28 -8.49 0.73
N SER A 343 -11.60 -8.73 0.75
CA SER A 343 -12.16 -10.07 0.59
C SER A 343 -12.14 -10.48 -0.88
N PRO A 344 -11.67 -11.69 -1.25
CA PRO A 344 -11.77 -12.17 -2.63
C PRO A 344 -13.18 -12.06 -3.23
N ALA A 345 -14.21 -12.27 -2.41
CA ALA A 345 -15.60 -12.23 -2.87
C ALA A 345 -16.06 -10.81 -3.23
N THR A 346 -15.76 -9.79 -2.42
CA THR A 346 -16.17 -8.40 -2.70
C THR A 346 -15.38 -7.82 -3.87
N GLN A 347 -14.11 -8.22 -4.00
CA GLN A 347 -13.23 -7.82 -5.09
C GLN A 347 -13.67 -8.42 -6.42
N HIS A 348 -14.04 -9.70 -6.43
CA HIS A 348 -14.67 -10.34 -7.58
C HIS A 348 -16.02 -9.71 -7.93
N ALA A 349 -16.87 -9.40 -6.93
CA ALA A 349 -18.14 -8.73 -7.17
C ALA A 349 -17.97 -7.34 -7.79
N LEU A 350 -16.99 -6.56 -7.34
CA LEU A 350 -16.62 -5.29 -7.96
C LEU A 350 -16.23 -5.47 -9.44
N GLY A 351 -15.37 -6.46 -9.72
CA GLY A 351 -14.99 -6.80 -11.09
C GLY A 351 -16.20 -7.19 -11.95
N ALA A 352 -17.04 -8.07 -11.43
CA ALA A 352 -18.27 -8.53 -12.10
C ALA A 352 -19.20 -7.36 -12.46
N ALA A 353 -19.37 -6.39 -11.55
CA ALA A 353 -20.17 -5.19 -11.79
C ALA A 353 -19.59 -4.31 -12.92
N LEU A 354 -18.27 -4.31 -13.13
CA LEU A 354 -17.60 -3.56 -14.20
C LEU A 354 -17.60 -4.30 -15.55
N SER A 355 -17.91 -5.60 -15.58
CA SER A 355 -17.87 -6.44 -16.79
C SER A 355 -18.61 -5.86 -18.01
N PRO A 356 -19.78 -5.18 -17.89
CA PRO A 356 -20.47 -4.62 -19.05
C PRO A 356 -19.64 -3.63 -19.88
N LEU A 357 -18.73 -2.88 -19.24
CA LEU A 357 -17.89 -1.87 -19.89
C LEU A 357 -16.95 -2.45 -20.96
N ARG A 358 -16.63 -3.74 -20.85
CA ARG A 358 -15.78 -4.45 -21.82
C ARG A 358 -16.38 -4.46 -23.24
N ARG A 359 -17.70 -4.52 -23.34
CA ARG A 359 -18.45 -4.44 -24.61
C ARG A 359 -18.60 -3.00 -25.12
N GLU A 360 -18.37 -2.03 -24.25
CA GLU A 360 -18.44 -0.60 -24.57
C GLU A 360 -17.08 -0.06 -25.06
N GLY A 361 -16.09 -0.94 -25.25
CA GLY A 361 -14.74 -0.59 -25.68
C GLY A 361 -13.88 -0.02 -24.56
N ILE A 362 -14.20 -0.29 -23.29
CA ILE A 362 -13.40 0.14 -22.13
C ILE A 362 -12.50 -1.00 -21.65
N LEU A 363 -11.19 -0.75 -21.63
CA LEU A 363 -10.22 -1.72 -21.13
C LEU A 363 -10.15 -1.65 -19.60
N LEU A 364 -10.28 -2.81 -18.94
CA LEU A 364 -10.20 -2.92 -17.48
C LEU A 364 -8.82 -3.44 -17.06
N ILE A 365 -8.13 -2.69 -16.20
CA ILE A 365 -6.82 -3.06 -15.65
C ILE A 365 -6.88 -3.01 -14.12
N ALA A 366 -6.55 -4.11 -13.45
CA ALA A 366 -6.42 -4.17 -12.00
C ALA A 366 -4.94 -4.35 -11.62
N GLY A 367 -4.35 -3.34 -11.00
CA GLY A 367 -2.92 -3.28 -10.67
C GLY A 367 -2.61 -3.81 -9.27
N GLY A 368 -1.68 -4.74 -9.17
CA GLY A 368 -1.20 -5.35 -7.92
C GLY A 368 0.16 -6.03 -8.08
N LEU A 369 0.46 -7.04 -7.25
CA LEU A 369 1.69 -7.86 -7.27
C LEU A 369 1.42 -9.28 -6.73
N THR A 370 2.12 -10.28 -7.27
CA THR A 370 2.03 -11.68 -6.81
C THR A 370 2.93 -11.97 -5.61
N VAL A 371 3.90 -11.11 -5.31
CA VAL A 371 4.62 -11.09 -4.02
C VAL A 371 4.76 -9.63 -3.58
N HIS A 372 4.28 -9.31 -2.39
CA HIS A 372 4.39 -7.98 -1.81
C HIS A 372 4.67 -8.08 -0.30
N THR A 373 5.94 -8.29 0.05
CA THR A 373 6.37 -8.42 1.45
C THR A 373 7.69 -7.73 1.70
N PHE A 374 7.67 -6.70 2.54
CA PHE A 374 8.90 -6.07 3.03
C PHE A 374 9.47 -6.76 4.27
N ARG A 375 8.81 -7.82 4.77
CA ARG A 375 9.31 -8.65 5.90
C ARG A 375 10.44 -9.59 5.47
N ASP A 376 10.53 -9.89 4.17
CA ASP A 376 11.56 -10.75 3.58
C ASP A 376 11.94 -10.20 2.21
N PHE A 377 13.04 -9.44 2.15
CA PHE A 377 13.49 -8.81 0.90
C PHE A 377 14.03 -9.82 -0.11
N GLY A 378 14.44 -11.02 0.33
CA GLY A 378 14.86 -12.10 -0.57
C GLY A 378 13.70 -12.59 -1.45
N SER A 379 12.45 -12.40 -1.00
CA SER A 379 11.25 -12.79 -1.74
C SER A 379 11.05 -12.08 -3.08
N PHE A 380 11.72 -10.95 -3.33
CA PHE A 380 11.59 -10.20 -4.59
C PHE A 380 12.48 -10.71 -5.72
N SER A 381 13.34 -11.70 -5.46
CA SER A 381 14.23 -12.27 -6.48
C SER A 381 14.21 -13.79 -6.41
N PRO A 382 14.08 -14.49 -7.54
CA PRO A 382 14.09 -15.94 -7.55
C PRO A 382 15.41 -16.50 -6.99
N ALA A 383 16.54 -15.84 -7.25
CA ALA A 383 17.85 -16.27 -6.77
C ALA A 383 17.97 -16.27 -5.24
N ALA A 384 17.25 -15.39 -4.55
CA ALA A 384 17.32 -15.22 -3.10
C ALA A 384 16.11 -15.79 -2.35
N ALA A 385 15.00 -16.07 -3.04
CA ALA A 385 13.76 -16.47 -2.43
C ALA A 385 13.83 -17.86 -1.81
N ALA A 386 13.27 -17.99 -0.60
CA ALA A 386 13.01 -19.26 0.06
C ALA A 386 11.96 -20.09 -0.71
N GLU A 387 11.99 -21.42 -0.52
CA GLU A 387 11.11 -22.37 -1.21
C GLU A 387 9.62 -22.05 -1.09
N LYS A 388 9.19 -21.53 0.06
CA LYS A 388 7.80 -21.11 0.30
C LYS A 388 7.25 -20.14 -0.76
N TYR A 389 8.11 -19.29 -1.34
CA TYR A 389 7.69 -18.36 -2.39
C TYR A 389 7.62 -19.03 -3.77
N ARG A 390 8.42 -20.07 -4.03
CA ARG A 390 8.36 -20.85 -5.28
C ARG A 390 7.04 -21.60 -5.38
N VAL A 391 6.70 -22.35 -4.33
CA VAL A 391 5.42 -23.07 -4.28
C VAL A 391 4.21 -22.11 -4.37
N TRP A 392 4.34 -20.89 -3.86
CA TRP A 392 3.33 -19.85 -3.98
C TRP A 392 3.17 -19.34 -5.41
N GLU A 393 4.28 -18.94 -6.05
CA GLU A 393 4.27 -18.45 -7.44
C GLU A 393 3.76 -19.52 -8.40
N LYS A 394 4.16 -20.78 -8.19
CA LYS A 394 3.64 -21.93 -8.95
C LYS A 394 2.14 -22.13 -8.72
N ALA A 395 1.65 -22.03 -7.48
CA ALA A 395 0.22 -22.20 -7.17
C ALA A 395 -0.65 -21.18 -7.92
N ILE A 396 -0.16 -19.94 -8.12
CA ILE A 396 -0.85 -18.92 -8.93
C ILE A 396 -0.92 -19.36 -10.39
N VAL A 397 0.20 -19.80 -10.98
CA VAL A 397 0.25 -20.29 -12.36
C VAL A 397 -0.69 -21.48 -12.56
N ASP A 398 -0.63 -22.46 -11.67
CA ASP A 398 -1.46 -23.66 -11.71
C ASP A 398 -2.95 -23.31 -11.62
N ALA A 399 -3.31 -22.39 -10.72
CA ALA A 399 -4.69 -21.93 -10.58
C ALA A 399 -5.19 -21.23 -11.86
N VAL A 400 -4.40 -20.32 -12.43
CA VAL A 400 -4.75 -19.63 -13.69
C VAL A 400 -4.87 -20.59 -14.86
N ALA A 401 -4.03 -21.64 -14.92
CA ALA A 401 -4.01 -22.62 -16.00
C ALA A 401 -5.21 -23.58 -16.00
N VAL A 402 -6.04 -23.60 -14.95
CA VAL A 402 -7.25 -24.43 -14.90
C VAL A 402 -8.21 -24.00 -16.02
N LYS A 403 -8.57 -24.95 -16.90
CA LYS A 403 -9.40 -24.66 -18.08
C LYS A 403 -10.86 -24.40 -17.74
N ASP A 404 -11.46 -25.23 -16.89
CA ASP A 404 -12.85 -25.06 -16.46
C ASP A 404 -12.99 -23.79 -15.61
N PRO A 405 -13.82 -22.81 -16.02
CA PRO A 405 -13.91 -21.52 -15.32
C PRO A 405 -14.35 -21.63 -13.87
N LYS A 406 -15.30 -22.53 -13.59
CA LYS A 406 -15.78 -22.74 -12.21
C LYS A 406 -14.70 -23.36 -11.34
N ALA A 407 -13.91 -24.30 -11.87
CA ALA A 407 -12.77 -24.89 -11.18
C ALA A 407 -11.64 -23.88 -11.00
N ARG A 408 -11.34 -23.04 -12.00
CA ARG A 408 -10.35 -21.97 -11.90
C ARG A 408 -10.73 -20.96 -10.84
N HIS A 409 -12.00 -20.55 -10.80
CA HIS A 409 -12.53 -19.69 -9.76
C HIS A 409 -12.31 -20.27 -8.37
N ARG A 410 -12.64 -21.56 -8.16
CA ARG A 410 -12.35 -22.24 -6.89
C ARG A 410 -10.85 -22.31 -6.59
N ALA A 411 -10.01 -22.59 -7.58
CA ALA A 411 -8.57 -22.67 -7.41
C ALA A 411 -7.97 -21.32 -7.00
N LEU A 412 -8.33 -20.24 -7.70
CA LEU A 412 -7.91 -18.87 -7.38
C LEU A 412 -8.38 -18.44 -5.99
N PHE A 413 -9.65 -18.67 -5.65
CA PHE A 413 -10.18 -18.32 -4.32
C PHE A 413 -9.55 -19.12 -3.19
N SER A 414 -9.01 -20.31 -3.46
CA SER A 414 -8.28 -21.09 -2.46
C SER A 414 -6.88 -20.53 -2.14
N LEU A 415 -6.33 -19.64 -2.98
CA LEU A 415 -4.97 -19.11 -2.82
C LEU A 415 -4.80 -18.30 -1.53
N VAL A 416 -5.82 -17.61 -1.02
CA VAL A 416 -5.73 -16.90 0.27
C VAL A 416 -5.55 -17.84 1.47
N HIS A 417 -5.85 -19.13 1.29
CA HIS A 417 -5.64 -20.19 2.29
C HIS A 417 -4.33 -20.96 2.07
N HIS A 418 -3.58 -20.64 1.02
CA HIS A 418 -2.29 -21.27 0.75
C HIS A 418 -1.31 -20.96 1.91
N PRO A 419 -0.54 -21.95 2.42
CA PRO A 419 0.34 -21.74 3.59
C PRO A 419 1.35 -20.59 3.43
N SER A 420 1.79 -20.34 2.20
CA SER A 420 2.74 -19.27 1.89
C SER A 420 2.11 -17.89 1.69
N PHE A 421 0.77 -17.79 1.60
CA PHE A 421 0.09 -16.54 1.26
C PHE A 421 0.48 -15.41 2.21
N ARG A 422 0.40 -15.63 3.53
CA ARG A 422 0.78 -14.61 4.54
C ARG A 422 2.28 -14.26 4.57
N SER A 423 3.13 -15.14 4.02
CA SER A 423 4.54 -14.81 3.82
C SER A 423 4.73 -13.89 2.62
N ALA A 424 4.01 -14.11 1.53
CA ALA A 424 4.05 -13.30 0.30
C ALA A 424 3.28 -11.98 0.42
N HIS A 425 2.23 -11.98 1.22
CA HIS A 425 1.29 -10.88 1.41
C HIS A 425 0.93 -10.79 2.90
N PRO A 426 1.69 -10.00 3.69
CA PRO A 426 1.35 -9.71 5.08
C PRO A 426 -0.09 -9.21 5.24
N ARG A 427 -0.55 -8.48 4.24
CA ARG A 427 -1.91 -8.05 4.01
C ARG A 427 -2.21 -8.19 2.50
N GLU A 428 -3.48 -8.32 2.14
CA GLU A 428 -3.95 -8.91 0.88
C GLU A 428 -3.99 -7.94 -0.32
N GLU A 429 -3.76 -6.66 -0.09
CA GLU A 429 -4.08 -5.54 -0.98
C GLU A 429 -3.47 -5.60 -2.37
N HIS A 430 -2.22 -6.05 -2.48
CA HIS A 430 -1.57 -6.19 -3.78
C HIS A 430 -1.99 -7.47 -4.50
N PHE A 431 -2.57 -8.43 -3.79
CA PHE A 431 -3.04 -9.67 -4.39
C PHE A 431 -4.48 -9.59 -4.89
N VAL A 432 -5.36 -8.94 -4.12
CA VAL A 432 -6.80 -8.95 -4.40
C VAL A 432 -7.26 -8.30 -5.72
N PRO A 433 -6.50 -7.40 -6.37
CA PRO A 433 -6.81 -6.93 -7.72
C PRO A 433 -6.89 -8.08 -8.75
N LEU A 434 -6.26 -9.23 -8.48
CA LEU A 434 -6.42 -10.45 -9.29
C LEU A 434 -7.89 -10.87 -9.39
N TYR A 435 -8.64 -10.81 -8.28
CA TYR A 435 -10.06 -11.17 -8.24
C TYR A 435 -10.94 -10.14 -8.93
N VAL A 436 -10.56 -8.86 -8.90
CA VAL A 436 -11.24 -7.81 -9.69
C VAL A 436 -11.11 -8.10 -11.18
N ALA A 437 -9.89 -8.36 -11.66
CA ALA A 437 -9.64 -8.69 -13.07
C ALA A 437 -10.40 -9.97 -13.47
N GLN A 438 -10.35 -11.02 -12.64
CA GLN A 438 -11.06 -12.26 -12.86
C GLN A 438 -12.58 -12.03 -12.95
N GLY A 439 -13.18 -11.37 -11.94
CA GLY A 439 -14.61 -11.14 -11.89
C GLY A 439 -15.12 -10.35 -13.09
N ALA A 440 -14.34 -9.37 -13.55
CA ALA A 440 -14.66 -8.62 -14.75
C ALA A 440 -14.49 -9.44 -16.05
N GLY A 441 -13.49 -10.33 -16.09
CA GLY A 441 -13.13 -11.13 -17.26
C GLY A 441 -14.01 -12.36 -17.49
N GLU A 442 -14.54 -12.94 -16.41
CA GLU A 442 -15.23 -14.24 -16.42
C GLU A 442 -16.72 -14.14 -16.06
N THR A 443 -17.24 -12.96 -15.77
CA THR A 443 -18.69 -12.73 -15.59
C THR A 443 -19.33 -12.27 -16.89
N GLY A 444 -20.63 -12.54 -17.07
CA GLY A 444 -21.43 -11.97 -18.17
C GLY A 444 -21.90 -12.95 -19.25
N ASN A 445 -21.94 -14.26 -18.96
CA ASN A 445 -22.51 -15.32 -19.80
C ASN A 445 -22.06 -15.24 -21.27
N ILE A 446 -20.75 -15.27 -21.50
CA ILE A 446 -20.23 -15.36 -22.85
C ILE A 446 -19.65 -16.76 -23.01
N GLU A 447 -20.49 -17.69 -23.46
CA GLU A 447 -20.10 -19.09 -23.67
C GLU A 447 -18.78 -19.17 -24.45
N GLY A 448 -17.82 -19.89 -23.88
CA GLY A 448 -16.52 -20.12 -24.48
C GLY A 448 -15.49 -18.99 -24.34
N ARG A 449 -15.78 -17.92 -23.58
CA ARG A 449 -14.87 -16.75 -23.43
C ARG A 449 -14.45 -16.48 -21.99
N GLU A 450 -14.35 -17.56 -21.22
CA GLU A 450 -13.97 -17.54 -19.82
C GLU A 450 -12.58 -18.20 -19.70
N GLY A 451 -11.63 -17.88 -20.57
CA GLY A 451 -10.25 -18.35 -20.41
C GLY A 451 -9.40 -17.34 -19.65
N ALA A 452 -8.27 -17.81 -19.14
CA ALA A 452 -7.28 -17.00 -18.46
C ALA A 452 -5.88 -17.42 -18.93
N ARG A 453 -4.97 -16.45 -19.06
CA ARG A 453 -3.58 -16.69 -19.47
C ARG A 453 -2.63 -15.83 -18.68
N VAL A 454 -1.58 -16.44 -18.12
CA VAL A 454 -0.39 -15.70 -17.72
C VAL A 454 0.30 -15.25 -19.01
N VAL A 455 0.54 -13.94 -19.15
CA VAL A 455 1.24 -13.36 -20.33
C VAL A 455 2.64 -12.86 -20.00
N CYS A 456 2.93 -12.73 -18.71
CA CYS A 456 4.24 -12.47 -18.17
C CYS A 456 4.30 -13.15 -16.81
N GLY A 457 5.25 -14.05 -16.60
CA GLY A 457 5.38 -14.78 -15.34
C GLY A 457 6.61 -14.37 -14.52
N LEU A 458 7.13 -13.16 -14.76
CA LEU A 458 8.22 -12.58 -13.96
C LEU A 458 7.94 -12.73 -12.46
N TRP A 459 8.99 -13.11 -11.73
CA TRP A 459 8.91 -13.40 -10.31
C TRP A 459 8.32 -12.23 -9.50
N GLY A 460 7.35 -12.52 -8.62
CA GLY A 460 6.65 -11.51 -7.82
C GLY A 460 5.76 -10.54 -8.60
N SER A 461 5.78 -10.64 -9.94
CA SER A 461 5.30 -9.59 -10.85
C SER A 461 4.56 -10.19 -12.05
N LYS A 462 3.74 -11.23 -11.82
CA LYS A 462 2.98 -11.87 -12.89
C LYS A 462 1.87 -10.98 -13.43
N THR A 463 1.64 -11.03 -14.74
CA THR A 463 0.50 -10.38 -15.41
C THR A 463 -0.40 -11.44 -16.01
N VAL A 464 -1.70 -11.35 -15.71
CA VAL A 464 -2.72 -12.33 -16.11
C VAL A 464 -3.79 -11.61 -16.92
N VAL A 465 -4.18 -12.21 -18.05
CA VAL A 465 -5.28 -11.74 -18.88
C VAL A 465 -6.45 -12.71 -18.73
N PHE A 466 -7.62 -12.18 -18.43
CA PHE A 466 -8.87 -12.93 -18.33
C PHE A 466 -9.83 -12.57 -19.47
N GLY A 467 -10.69 -13.52 -19.82
CA GLY A 467 -11.66 -13.37 -20.90
C GLY A 467 -11.07 -13.59 -22.29
N VAL A 468 -10.10 -14.53 -22.43
CA VAL A 468 -9.30 -14.82 -23.65
C VAL A 468 -9.15 -16.29 -23.99
#